data_AF-A0A3M1KBL1-F1
#
_entry.id   AF-A0A3M1KBL1-F1
#
_cell.length_a   1.000
_cell.length_b   1.000
_cell.length_c   1.000
_cell.angle_alpha   90.00
_cell.angle_beta   90.00
_cell.angle_gamma   90.00
#
_symmetry.space_group_name_H-M   'P 1'
#
loop_
_entity.id
_entity.type
_entity.pdbx_description
1 polymer ?
#
loop_
_entity_poly.entity_id
_entity_poly.type
_entity_poly.pdbx_seq_one_letter_code
_entity_poly.pdbx_strand_id
1 'polypeptide(L)'
;MPHWRARDKRPDVRIDMTARAGELRIPFTSGVLIGIGETRQERVESLLEIRRLHRRYGHIQEVIVQNFRAEPSTPMANDPEPDDDDIAWTIAMARLILDDEVTVQAPPNLNPDGIETLIAAGINDFGGISPVTPDFINHQHPWPLIDSLTERCHNLGFELAPRLPVYPGWITPEWLDPALYERVTTHPVAAEAA
;
A
#
# COMPACT_ATOMS: atom_id res chain seq x y z
N MET A 1 10.60 -4.84 20.83
CA MET A 1 9.32 -5.20 20.18
C MET A 1 8.91 -4.06 19.26
N PRO A 2 8.53 -4.38 18.01
CA PRO A 2 7.90 -3.43 17.11
C PRO A 2 6.69 -2.78 17.79
N HIS A 3 6.44 -1.50 17.45
CA HIS A 3 5.23 -0.78 17.89
C HIS A 3 5.00 -0.68 19.42
N TRP A 4 6.00 -0.96 20.27
CA TRP A 4 5.79 -1.06 21.72
C TRP A 4 5.25 0.22 22.41
N ARG A 5 5.47 1.41 21.82
CA ARG A 5 4.88 2.68 22.27
C ARG A 5 3.64 3.12 21.48
N ALA A 6 3.30 2.41 20.42
CA ALA A 6 2.20 2.74 19.52
C ALA A 6 0.97 1.91 19.90
N ARG A 7 0.21 2.40 20.90
CA ARG A 7 -1.00 1.71 21.40
C ARG A 7 -2.04 1.49 20.31
N ASP A 8 -2.12 2.43 19.38
CA ASP A 8 -2.96 2.42 18.18
C ASP A 8 -2.55 1.35 17.15
N LYS A 9 -1.33 0.80 17.26
CA LYS A 9 -0.80 -0.27 16.40
C LYS A 9 -1.00 -1.66 16.98
N ARG A 10 -1.68 -1.80 18.12
CA ARG A 10 -2.10 -3.12 18.60
C ARG A 10 -3.06 -3.77 17.59
N PRO A 11 -2.92 -5.07 17.30
CA PRO A 11 -3.73 -5.74 16.28
C PRO A 11 -5.24 -5.61 16.49
N ASP A 12 -5.73 -5.81 17.71
CA ASP A 12 -7.16 -5.70 18.06
C ASP A 12 -7.71 -4.30 17.76
N VAL A 13 -6.98 -3.26 18.16
CA VAL A 13 -7.36 -1.86 17.90
C VAL A 13 -7.36 -1.55 16.40
N ARG A 14 -6.39 -2.08 15.64
CA ARG A 14 -6.29 -1.88 14.18
C ARG A 14 -7.41 -2.60 13.42
N ILE A 15 -7.78 -3.81 13.86
CA ILE A 15 -8.88 -4.58 13.28
C ILE A 15 -10.20 -3.85 13.54
N ASP A 16 -10.45 -3.40 14.77
CA ASP A 16 -11.66 -2.65 15.12
C ASP A 16 -11.78 -1.33 14.35
N MET A 17 -10.68 -0.58 14.21
CA MET A 17 -10.64 0.66 13.42
C MET A 17 -10.96 0.39 11.95
N THR A 18 -10.36 -0.65 11.35
CA THR A 18 -10.61 -1.03 9.96
C THR A 18 -12.08 -1.46 9.79
N ALA A 19 -12.61 -2.29 10.68
CA ALA A 19 -14.02 -2.68 10.66
C ALA A 19 -14.96 -1.46 10.76
N ARG A 20 -14.64 -0.49 11.62
CA ARG A 20 -15.43 0.73 11.76
C ARG A 20 -15.40 1.62 10.52
N ALA A 21 -14.26 1.68 9.81
CA ALA A 21 -14.20 2.36 8.51
C ALA A 21 -15.14 1.69 7.50
N GLY A 22 -15.21 0.35 7.50
CA GLY A 22 -16.17 -0.39 6.69
C GLY A 22 -17.63 -0.11 7.04
N GLU A 23 -17.97 -0.06 8.33
CA GLU A 23 -19.32 0.30 8.79
C GLU A 23 -19.74 1.72 8.38
N LEU A 24 -18.76 2.63 8.29
CA LEU A 24 -18.96 4.02 7.85
C LEU A 24 -18.86 4.20 6.33
N ARG A 25 -18.63 3.12 5.57
CA ARG A 25 -18.43 3.14 4.11
C ARG A 25 -17.33 4.11 3.67
N ILE A 26 -16.19 4.04 4.33
CA ILE A 26 -15.00 4.84 3.97
C ILE A 26 -14.10 3.96 3.09
N PRO A 27 -13.78 4.35 1.83
CA PRO A 27 -12.74 3.70 1.06
C PRO A 27 -11.41 3.74 1.84
N PHE A 28 -10.85 2.57 2.11
CA PHE A 28 -9.84 2.41 3.15
C PHE A 28 -8.57 1.76 2.63
N THR A 29 -7.43 2.29 3.07
CA THR A 29 -6.12 1.68 2.86
C THR A 29 -5.73 0.92 4.13
N SER A 30 -5.33 -0.34 3.96
CA SER A 30 -4.69 -1.15 4.99
C SER A 30 -3.30 -1.58 4.53
N GLY A 31 -2.64 -2.46 5.28
CA GLY A 31 -1.31 -2.92 4.89
C GLY A 31 -0.61 -3.76 5.95
N VAL A 32 0.54 -4.31 5.53
CA VAL A 32 1.48 -5.03 6.37
C VAL A 32 2.86 -4.39 6.27
N LEU A 33 3.55 -4.30 7.42
CA LEU A 33 4.96 -3.96 7.50
C LEU A 33 5.74 -5.27 7.68
N ILE A 34 6.71 -5.53 6.81
CA ILE A 34 7.50 -6.77 6.83
C ILE A 34 8.95 -6.52 7.25
N GLY A 35 9.56 -7.49 7.92
CA GLY A 35 10.93 -7.40 8.44
C GLY A 35 11.03 -6.81 9.83
N ILE A 36 9.97 -6.92 10.64
CA ILE A 36 9.92 -6.46 12.04
C ILE A 36 10.00 -7.61 13.06
N GLY A 37 10.33 -8.82 12.60
CA GLY A 37 10.42 -10.02 13.42
C GLY A 37 9.19 -10.93 13.37
N GLU A 38 8.23 -10.61 12.49
CA GLU A 38 7.10 -11.47 12.15
C GLU A 38 7.53 -12.65 11.26
N THR A 39 6.73 -13.72 11.31
CA THR A 39 6.85 -14.89 10.45
C THR A 39 6.00 -14.75 9.19
N ARG A 40 6.32 -15.53 8.16
CA ARG A 40 5.47 -15.63 6.95
C ARG A 40 4.05 -16.08 7.25
N GLN A 41 3.86 -16.92 8.27
CA GLN A 41 2.53 -17.33 8.72
C GLN A 41 1.74 -16.12 9.24
N GLU A 42 2.33 -15.28 10.09
CA GLU A 42 1.67 -14.08 10.63
C GLU A 42 1.34 -13.05 9.53
N ARG A 43 2.17 -12.97 8.47
CA ARG A 43 1.85 -12.15 7.28
C ARG A 43 0.62 -12.66 6.56
N VAL A 44 0.53 -13.98 6.33
CA VAL A 44 -0.62 -14.62 5.69
C VAL A 44 -1.89 -14.45 6.53
N GLU A 45 -1.79 -14.65 7.85
CA GLU A 45 -2.90 -14.43 8.78
C GLU A 45 -3.40 -12.97 8.74
N SER A 46 -2.49 -12.01 8.68
CA SER A 46 -2.82 -10.58 8.52
C SER A 46 -3.55 -10.30 7.20
N LEU A 47 -3.06 -10.85 6.09
CA LEU A 47 -3.70 -10.70 4.77
C LEU A 47 -5.10 -11.35 4.72
N LEU A 48 -5.26 -12.52 5.35
CA LEU A 48 -6.55 -13.19 5.47
C LEU A 48 -7.56 -12.38 6.29
N GLU A 49 -7.10 -11.74 7.37
CA GLU A 49 -7.95 -10.87 8.20
C GLU A 49 -8.37 -9.60 7.45
N ILE A 50 -7.44 -8.99 6.69
CA ILE A 50 -7.75 -7.88 5.78
C ILE A 50 -8.79 -8.31 4.74
N ARG A 51 -8.61 -9.46 4.07
CA ARG A 51 -9.58 -10.00 3.11
C ARG A 51 -10.94 -10.23 3.76
N ARG A 52 -10.97 -10.78 4.98
CA ARG A 52 -12.21 -11.03 5.73
C ARG A 52 -12.99 -9.73 5.97
N LEU A 53 -12.29 -8.67 6.38
CA LEU A 53 -12.88 -7.34 6.58
C LEU A 53 -13.34 -6.71 5.26
N HIS A 54 -12.53 -6.81 4.20
CA HIS A 54 -12.91 -6.36 2.87
C HIS A 54 -14.18 -7.07 2.40
N ARG A 55 -14.22 -8.41 2.40
CA ARG A 55 -15.42 -9.18 1.98
C ARG A 55 -16.67 -8.88 2.80
N ARG A 56 -16.53 -8.48 4.06
CA ARG A 56 -17.66 -8.12 4.92
C ARG A 56 -18.26 -6.75 4.57
N TYR A 57 -17.42 -5.80 4.16
CA TYR A 57 -17.83 -4.39 4.07
C TYR A 57 -17.60 -3.74 2.70
N GLY A 58 -16.83 -4.35 1.79
CA GLY A 58 -16.47 -3.84 0.46
C GLY A 58 -15.53 -2.63 0.43
N HIS A 59 -14.94 -2.27 1.58
CA HIS A 59 -14.35 -0.93 1.80
C HIS A 59 -12.85 -0.81 1.57
N ILE A 60 -12.09 -1.91 1.55
CA ILE A 60 -10.63 -1.84 1.44
C ILE A 60 -10.26 -1.73 -0.03
N GLN A 61 -9.73 -0.58 -0.45
CA GLN A 61 -9.33 -0.31 -1.83
C GLN A 61 -7.86 -0.65 -2.11
N GLU A 62 -7.02 -0.61 -1.07
CA GLU A 62 -5.57 -0.75 -1.18
C GLU A 62 -5.01 -1.50 0.03
N VAL A 63 -4.05 -2.39 -0.24
CA VAL A 63 -3.20 -3.03 0.74
C VAL A 63 -1.74 -2.74 0.42
N ILE A 64 -1.09 -2.06 1.34
CA ILE A 64 0.33 -1.72 1.25
C ILE A 64 1.17 -2.90 1.77
N VAL A 65 2.10 -3.39 0.96
CA VAL A 65 3.21 -4.25 1.40
C VAL A 65 4.45 -3.37 1.51
N GLN A 66 4.79 -3.00 2.74
CA GLN A 66 5.92 -2.12 3.01
C GLN A 66 7.02 -2.90 3.73
N ASN A 67 8.26 -2.79 3.26
CA ASN A 67 9.42 -3.30 4.00
C ASN A 67 9.87 -2.35 5.11
N PHE A 68 10.35 -2.95 6.19
CA PHE A 68 11.11 -2.29 7.23
C PHE A 68 12.46 -1.83 6.66
N ARG A 69 12.82 -0.58 6.95
CA ARG A 69 14.17 -0.06 6.77
C ARG A 69 14.72 0.34 8.14
N ALA A 70 15.96 -0.05 8.42
CA ALA A 70 16.60 0.22 9.69
C ALA A 70 16.95 1.71 9.78
N GLU A 71 16.48 2.35 10.84
CA GLU A 71 16.71 3.78 11.08
C GLU A 71 17.60 3.95 12.32
N PRO A 72 18.79 4.57 12.21
CA PRO A 72 19.78 4.70 13.29
C PRO A 72 19.24 5.28 14.60
N SER A 73 18.22 6.12 14.52
CA SER A 73 17.60 6.77 15.68
C SER A 73 16.56 5.90 16.42
N THR A 74 16.31 4.67 15.96
CA THR A 74 15.29 3.78 16.53
C THR A 74 15.89 2.59 17.29
N PRO A 75 15.14 1.96 18.22
CA PRO A 75 15.59 0.73 18.89
C PRO A 75 15.87 -0.45 17.95
N MET A 76 15.38 -0.42 16.71
CA MET A 76 15.54 -1.47 15.70
C MET A 76 16.64 -1.13 14.68
N ALA A 77 17.55 -0.20 15.01
CA ALA A 77 18.61 0.27 14.10
C ALA A 77 19.54 -0.83 13.57
N ASN A 78 19.65 -1.97 14.25
CA ASN A 78 20.50 -3.11 13.86
C ASN A 78 19.68 -4.36 13.52
N ASP A 79 18.36 -4.23 13.41
CA ASP A 79 17.49 -5.35 13.05
C ASP A 79 17.61 -5.60 11.53
N PRO A 80 17.51 -6.87 11.08
CA PRO A 80 17.66 -7.20 9.67
C PRO A 80 16.53 -6.60 8.83
N GLU A 81 16.89 -6.00 7.71
CA GLU A 81 15.93 -5.60 6.67
C GLU A 81 15.55 -6.83 5.82
N PRO A 82 14.30 -6.91 5.31
CA PRO A 82 13.92 -7.97 4.39
C PRO A 82 14.61 -7.77 3.04
N ASP A 83 14.97 -8.87 2.39
CA ASP A 83 15.53 -8.85 1.03
C ASP A 83 14.44 -8.77 -0.04
N ASP A 84 14.86 -8.54 -1.28
CA ASP A 84 13.94 -8.40 -2.43
C ASP A 84 13.04 -9.63 -2.62
N ASP A 85 13.57 -10.84 -2.38
CA ASP A 85 12.83 -12.09 -2.51
C ASP A 85 11.72 -12.21 -1.45
N ASP A 86 11.97 -11.77 -0.22
CA ASP A 86 10.99 -11.80 0.86
C ASP A 86 9.86 -10.77 0.66
N ILE A 87 10.20 -9.62 0.07
CA ILE A 87 9.22 -8.60 -0.34
C ILE A 87 8.39 -9.12 -1.51
N ALA A 88 9.04 -9.64 -2.56
CA ALA A 88 8.37 -10.22 -3.72
C ALA A 88 7.44 -11.37 -3.33
N TRP A 89 7.89 -12.25 -2.43
CA TRP A 89 7.06 -13.33 -1.89
C TRP A 89 5.81 -12.78 -1.19
N THR A 90 5.98 -11.74 -0.37
CA THR A 90 4.85 -11.16 0.36
C THR A 90 3.85 -10.48 -0.58
N ILE A 91 4.33 -9.77 -1.60
CA ILE A 91 3.49 -9.15 -2.64
C ILE A 91 2.71 -10.23 -3.41
N ALA A 92 3.38 -11.30 -3.83
CA ALA A 92 2.73 -12.41 -4.55
C ALA A 92 1.66 -13.07 -3.67
N MET A 93 1.91 -13.23 -2.37
CA MET A 93 0.90 -13.72 -1.43
C MET A 93 -0.27 -12.76 -1.24
N ALA A 94 0.00 -11.46 -1.14
CA ALA A 94 -1.06 -10.46 -1.09
C ALA A 94 -1.95 -10.53 -2.35
N ARG A 95 -1.33 -10.60 -3.53
CA ARG A 95 -2.05 -10.73 -4.81
C ARG A 95 -2.91 -12.00 -4.89
N LEU A 96 -2.41 -13.13 -4.40
CA LEU A 96 -3.13 -14.41 -4.43
C LEU A 96 -4.22 -14.54 -3.35
N ILE A 97 -4.05 -13.85 -2.22
CA ILE A 97 -4.99 -13.94 -1.08
C ILE A 97 -6.10 -12.90 -1.19
N LEU A 98 -5.81 -11.68 -1.61
CA LEU A 98 -6.79 -10.59 -1.66
C LEU A 98 -7.73 -10.79 -2.86
N ASP A 99 -8.91 -10.17 -2.79
CA ASP A 99 -9.84 -10.17 -3.92
C ASP A 99 -9.34 -9.19 -5.00
N ASP A 100 -9.61 -9.48 -6.28
CA ASP A 100 -9.00 -8.79 -7.44
C ASP A 100 -9.22 -7.27 -7.46
N GLU A 101 -10.31 -6.80 -6.84
CA GLU A 101 -10.65 -5.38 -6.72
C GLU A 101 -9.77 -4.62 -5.72
N VAL A 102 -9.01 -5.32 -4.87
CA VAL A 102 -8.08 -4.73 -3.91
C VAL A 102 -6.73 -4.50 -4.58
N THR A 103 -6.30 -3.25 -4.63
CA THR A 103 -4.96 -2.88 -5.11
C THR A 103 -3.88 -3.35 -4.14
N VAL A 104 -2.79 -3.89 -4.69
CA VAL A 104 -1.58 -4.22 -3.94
C VAL A 104 -0.50 -3.20 -4.29
N GLN A 105 -0.03 -2.50 -3.26
CA GLN A 105 0.88 -1.36 -3.40
C GLN A 105 2.21 -1.66 -2.71
N ALA A 106 3.34 -1.32 -3.33
CA ALA A 106 4.66 -1.30 -2.67
C ALA A 106 5.40 0.03 -2.94
N PRO A 107 6.15 0.58 -1.97
CA PRO A 107 6.82 1.87 -2.13
C PRO A 107 8.08 1.70 -2.97
N PRO A 108 8.24 2.42 -4.09
CA PRO A 108 9.34 2.19 -5.02
C PRO A 108 10.70 2.66 -4.47
N ASN A 109 10.72 3.68 -3.60
CA ASN A 109 11.94 4.22 -3.00
C ASN A 109 12.63 3.27 -2.03
N LEU A 110 11.89 2.32 -1.43
CA LEU A 110 12.46 1.36 -0.48
C LEU A 110 13.10 0.15 -1.18
N ASN A 111 12.91 0.02 -2.50
CA ASN A 111 13.37 -1.08 -3.34
C ASN A 111 13.82 -0.55 -4.73
N PRO A 112 14.79 0.39 -4.79
CA PRO A 112 15.12 1.11 -6.02
C PRO A 112 15.62 0.19 -7.14
N ASP A 113 16.37 -0.85 -6.80
CA ASP A 113 16.89 -1.83 -7.76
C ASP A 113 15.87 -2.95 -8.07
N GLY A 114 14.77 -3.02 -7.31
CA GLY A 114 13.80 -4.12 -7.35
C GLY A 114 12.47 -3.80 -8.03
N ILE A 115 12.30 -2.66 -8.71
CA ILE A 115 10.99 -2.26 -9.29
C ILE A 115 10.42 -3.33 -10.23
N GLU A 116 11.23 -3.91 -11.11
CA GLU A 116 10.79 -4.97 -12.02
C GLU A 116 10.33 -6.20 -11.23
N THR A 117 11.03 -6.53 -10.14
CA THR A 117 10.66 -7.61 -9.22
C THR A 117 9.32 -7.30 -8.53
N LEU A 118 9.09 -6.07 -8.07
CA LEU A 118 7.81 -5.68 -7.45
C LEU A 118 6.64 -5.84 -8.44
N ILE A 119 6.81 -5.34 -9.67
CA ILE A 119 5.80 -5.46 -10.73
C ILE A 119 5.55 -6.94 -11.05
N ALA A 120 6.60 -7.73 -11.26
CA ALA A 120 6.49 -9.16 -11.55
C ALA A 120 5.83 -9.95 -10.40
N ALA A 121 6.03 -9.52 -9.15
CA ALA A 121 5.37 -10.10 -7.98
C ALA A 121 3.87 -9.78 -7.89
N GLY A 122 3.40 -8.75 -8.60
CA GLY A 122 1.98 -8.48 -8.78
C GLY A 122 1.46 -7.21 -8.10
N ILE A 123 2.31 -6.23 -7.80
CA ILE A 123 1.78 -4.89 -7.50
C ILE A 123 1.05 -4.33 -8.72
N ASN A 124 0.06 -3.49 -8.48
CA ASN A 124 -0.58 -2.69 -9.52
C ASN A 124 -0.55 -1.19 -9.16
N ASP A 125 0.29 -0.81 -8.19
CA ASP A 125 0.37 0.54 -7.67
C ASP A 125 1.71 0.81 -6.97
N PHE A 126 2.25 1.99 -7.20
CA PHE A 126 3.40 2.53 -6.49
C PHE A 126 2.93 3.61 -5.52
N GLY A 127 3.12 3.36 -4.23
CA GLY A 127 2.74 4.32 -3.20
C GLY A 127 3.86 5.31 -2.93
N GLY A 128 3.49 6.55 -2.62
CA GLY A 128 4.43 7.61 -2.28
C GLY A 128 5.40 7.92 -3.42
N ILE A 129 5.01 8.84 -4.30
CA ILE A 129 5.93 9.41 -5.29
C ILE A 129 5.74 10.91 -5.23
N SER A 130 6.82 11.66 -5.00
CA SER A 130 6.76 13.12 -4.98
C SER A 130 7.99 13.70 -5.67
N PRO A 131 7.82 14.53 -6.72
CA PRO A 131 8.92 15.25 -7.34
C PRO A 131 9.28 16.54 -6.57
N VAL A 132 8.49 16.91 -5.54
CA VAL A 132 8.61 18.22 -4.86
C VAL A 132 8.96 18.13 -3.38
N THR A 133 8.72 16.99 -2.73
CA THR A 133 8.99 16.80 -1.30
C THR A 133 9.88 15.59 -1.08
N PRO A 134 10.70 15.56 -0.02
CA PRO A 134 11.34 14.31 0.42
C PRO A 134 10.32 13.32 1.00
N ASP A 135 10.77 12.09 1.26
CA ASP A 135 10.05 11.16 2.13
C ASP A 135 10.32 11.57 3.59
N PHE A 136 9.28 12.04 4.30
CA PHE A 136 9.36 12.47 5.70
C PHE A 136 9.37 11.30 6.70
N ILE A 137 9.18 10.07 6.22
CA ILE A 137 9.22 8.85 7.03
C ILE A 137 10.57 8.16 6.84
N ASN A 138 10.97 7.95 5.59
CA ASN A 138 12.21 7.26 5.23
C ASN A 138 13.23 8.24 4.64
N HIS A 139 13.80 9.10 5.47
CA HIS A 139 14.68 10.20 5.03
C HIS A 139 15.88 9.76 4.18
N GLN A 140 16.34 8.52 4.33
CA GLN A 140 17.48 7.95 3.59
C GLN A 140 17.08 7.34 2.24
N HIS A 141 15.78 7.31 1.92
CA HIS A 141 15.21 6.65 0.74
C HIS A 141 14.45 7.68 -0.12
N PRO A 142 15.14 8.44 -0.98
CA PRO A 142 14.51 9.46 -1.81
C PRO A 142 13.54 8.85 -2.82
N TRP A 143 12.51 9.61 -3.21
CA TRP A 143 11.60 9.18 -4.26
C TRP A 143 12.34 8.96 -5.60
N PRO A 144 11.93 7.96 -6.40
CA PRO A 144 12.46 7.80 -7.74
C PRO A 144 12.03 8.98 -8.64
N LEU A 145 12.82 9.25 -9.67
CA LEU A 145 12.41 10.17 -10.73
C LEU A 145 11.26 9.55 -11.53
N ILE A 146 10.19 10.34 -11.76
CA ILE A 146 8.99 9.88 -12.47
C ILE A 146 9.36 9.33 -13.86
N ASP A 147 10.18 10.05 -14.63
CA ASP A 147 10.59 9.62 -15.98
C ASP A 147 11.28 8.26 -15.98
N SER A 148 12.13 8.00 -14.98
CA SER A 148 12.81 6.71 -14.83
C SER A 148 11.82 5.60 -14.47
N LEU A 149 10.86 5.88 -13.58
CA LEU A 149 9.84 4.90 -13.22
C LEU A 149 8.91 4.60 -14.41
N THR A 150 8.53 5.62 -15.17
CA THR A 150 7.74 5.49 -16.41
C THR A 150 8.45 4.60 -17.42
N GLU A 151 9.74 4.82 -17.68
CA GLU A 151 10.53 4.01 -18.61
C GLU A 151 10.57 2.53 -18.17
N ARG A 152 10.78 2.27 -16.89
CA ARG A 152 10.81 0.90 -16.34
C ARG A 152 9.46 0.19 -16.46
N CYS A 153 8.35 0.90 -16.16
CA CYS A 153 7.01 0.36 -16.37
C CYS A 153 6.77 0.02 -17.84
N HIS A 154 7.12 0.95 -18.75
CA HIS A 154 6.94 0.77 -20.18
C HIS A 154 7.75 -0.41 -20.73
N ASN A 155 8.98 -0.61 -20.25
CA ASN A 155 9.82 -1.75 -20.63
C ASN A 155 9.22 -3.11 -20.23
N LEU A 156 8.31 -3.12 -19.26
CA LEU A 156 7.55 -4.30 -18.83
C LEU A 156 6.14 -4.38 -19.45
N GLY A 157 5.79 -3.45 -20.34
CA GLY A 157 4.47 -3.40 -20.98
C GLY A 157 3.37 -2.76 -20.14
N PHE A 158 3.72 -1.98 -19.12
CA PHE A 158 2.79 -1.25 -18.27
C PHE A 158 2.87 0.26 -18.51
N GLU A 159 1.77 0.96 -18.24
CA GLU A 159 1.71 2.42 -18.24
C GLU A 159 1.68 2.95 -16.81
N LEU A 160 2.55 3.92 -16.51
CA LEU A 160 2.52 4.63 -15.24
C LEU A 160 1.53 5.78 -15.33
N ALA A 161 0.42 5.69 -14.61
CA ALA A 161 -0.62 6.71 -14.58
C ALA A 161 -0.76 7.32 -13.17
N PRO A 162 -0.97 8.64 -13.07
CA PRO A 162 -1.36 9.26 -11.80
C PRO A 162 -2.80 8.84 -11.44
N ARG A 163 -3.10 8.82 -10.14
CA ARG A 163 -4.46 8.58 -9.63
C ARG A 163 -4.77 9.49 -8.45
N LEU A 164 -6.06 9.57 -8.11
CA LEU A 164 -6.50 10.15 -6.84
C LEU A 164 -6.28 9.17 -5.67
N PRO A 165 -6.34 9.65 -4.42
CA PRO A 165 -6.30 8.78 -3.23
C PRO A 165 -7.47 7.79 -3.13
N VAL A 166 -8.61 8.10 -3.76
CA VAL A 166 -9.73 7.18 -3.92
C VAL A 166 -9.60 6.44 -5.26
N TYR A 167 -9.72 5.12 -5.23
CA TYR A 167 -9.63 4.30 -6.44
C TYR A 167 -10.92 4.37 -7.26
N PRO A 168 -10.86 4.22 -8.60
CA PRO A 168 -12.02 4.34 -9.48
C PRO A 168 -13.26 3.53 -9.04
N GLY A 169 -13.07 2.30 -8.55
CA GLY A 169 -14.17 1.44 -8.07
C GLY A 169 -14.96 2.00 -6.88
N TRP A 170 -14.37 2.95 -6.14
CA TRP A 170 -15.00 3.61 -4.98
C TRP A 170 -15.46 5.05 -5.29
N ILE A 171 -15.28 5.54 -6.52
CA ILE A 171 -15.81 6.85 -6.94
C ILE A 171 -17.29 6.70 -7.27
N THR A 172 -18.12 6.57 -6.25
CA THR A 172 -19.58 6.44 -6.38
C THR A 172 -20.30 7.24 -5.28
N PRO A 173 -21.57 7.61 -5.48
CA PRO A 173 -22.37 8.28 -4.44
C PRO A 173 -22.62 7.42 -3.19
N GLU A 174 -22.38 6.11 -3.24
CA GLU A 174 -22.55 5.21 -2.08
C GLU A 174 -21.33 5.25 -1.13
N TRP A 175 -20.15 5.54 -1.68
CA TRP A 175 -18.86 5.51 -0.98
C TRP A 175 -18.33 6.90 -0.64
N LEU A 176 -18.78 7.93 -1.34
CA LEU A 176 -18.29 9.30 -1.17
C LEU A 176 -19.41 10.24 -0.72
N ASP A 177 -19.06 11.16 0.17
CA ASP A 177 -19.92 12.29 0.49
C ASP A 177 -20.28 13.07 -0.80
N PRO A 178 -21.55 13.51 -0.98
CA PRO A 178 -21.98 14.17 -2.21
C PRO A 178 -21.08 15.34 -2.64
N ALA A 179 -20.59 16.14 -1.69
CA ALA A 179 -19.72 17.28 -2.00
C ALA A 179 -18.32 16.84 -2.46
N LEU A 180 -17.82 15.69 -1.97
CA LEU A 180 -16.57 15.11 -2.42
C LEU A 180 -16.73 14.42 -3.79
N TYR A 181 -17.82 13.67 -3.98
CA TYR A 181 -18.11 12.99 -5.24
C TYR A 181 -18.15 13.95 -6.44
N GLU A 182 -18.82 15.09 -6.30
CA GLU A 182 -18.89 16.12 -7.35
C GLU A 182 -17.50 16.67 -7.72
N ARG A 183 -16.62 16.88 -6.72
CA ARG A 183 -15.26 17.36 -6.96
C ARG A 183 -14.35 16.31 -7.57
N VAL A 184 -14.49 15.05 -7.16
CA VAL A 184 -13.67 13.94 -7.64
C VAL A 184 -14.01 13.65 -9.11
N THR A 185 -15.29 13.57 -9.46
CA THR A 185 -15.74 13.24 -10.83
C THR A 185 -15.41 14.30 -11.87
N THR A 186 -15.20 15.54 -11.45
CA THR A 186 -14.79 16.64 -12.34
C THR A 186 -13.26 16.84 -12.37
N HIS A 187 -12.51 16.07 -11.58
CA HIS A 187 -11.06 16.19 -11.51
C HIS A 187 -10.40 15.54 -12.75
N PRO A 188 -9.44 16.21 -13.42
CA PRO A 188 -8.81 15.69 -14.65
C PRO A 188 -8.27 14.26 -14.52
N VAL A 189 -7.56 13.97 -13.43
CA VAL A 189 -7.00 12.63 -13.15
C VAL A 189 -8.08 11.54 -13.00
N ALA A 190 -9.28 11.87 -12.53
CA ALA A 190 -10.35 10.88 -12.41
C ALA A 190 -11.00 10.58 -13.77
N ALA A 191 -11.02 11.56 -14.68
CA ALA A 191 -11.61 11.41 -16.01
C ALA A 191 -10.74 10.58 -16.97
N GLU A 192 -9.43 10.49 -16.71
CA GLU A 192 -8.47 9.70 -17.51
C GLU A 192 -8.43 8.21 -17.08
N ALA A 193 -8.94 7.89 -15.88
CA ALA A 193 -8.92 6.54 -15.30
C ALA A 193 -10.22 5.73 -15.49
N ALA A 194 -11.20 6.27 -16.23
CA ALA A 194 -12.51 5.68 -16.50
C ALA A 194 -12.63 5.19 -17.95
#